data_AF-A0AAV0DAU9-F1
#
_entry.id   AF-A0AAV0DAU9-F1
#
_cell.length_a   1.000
_cell.length_b   1.000
_cell.length_c   1.000
_cell.angle_alpha   90.00
_cell.angle_beta   90.00
_cell.angle_gamma   90.00
#
_symmetry.space_group_name_H-M   'P 1'
#
loop_
_entity.id
_entity.type
_entity.pdbx_description
1 polymer ?
#
loop_
_entity_poly.entity_id
_entity_poly.type
_entity_poly.pdbx_seq_one_letter_code
_entity_poly.pdbx_strand_id
1 'polypeptide(L)'
;MSKNTVAKHQEGIEYLDVLTKAGEKTGISKPRGDVHREGDYHRAVHVWIYAESTQELLVQCRADSKDSWPGQWDISSAGHISAGDSSLVSAVRELQEELGITLPKDAFELIFVFLQECVINDGTYINNEYNDVYLVTMIDPIPLDAFTLQESEVSAVKYISYQEYRSLLANEDPHYVPYDVNSAYGQLFEIIEKRYRQNVDLRSLNLQKQINRYAPVSLSAETAGISDADKKALALIVKAATFIDRIFYLQIWHSNLSFSDWLREHAGKSHLDKLKWTYYHINKSPWSCLDENEAFLTTADSAIKLIPEATKPVTGWIGLEYRLAFPVIKPPGANFYPSDMDKMEFSLWIDSLPEDKKKEATGFFNVIKRHSESEIMDIPKSRNASTSFHDLYIVPYWQEYNSLLVEAAKLLHEAGNITSSLSLRRLLHRKADAFLSNDYYDSDIAWMELRTTQASVLYPRNRQSVQH
;
A
#
# COMPACT_ATOMS: atom_id res chain seq x y z
N MET A 1 -48.74 -31.82 -13.63
CA MET A 1 -47.69 -31.08 -14.36
C MET A 1 -47.50 -29.73 -13.67
N SER A 2 -46.62 -29.69 -12.68
CA SER A 2 -46.26 -28.45 -11.97
C SER A 2 -45.04 -27.86 -12.67
N LYS A 3 -45.17 -26.63 -13.19
CA LYS A 3 -44.03 -25.87 -13.72
C LYS A 3 -43.31 -25.24 -12.54
N ASN A 4 -42.14 -25.77 -12.20
CA ASN A 4 -41.17 -25.09 -11.35
C ASN A 4 -40.57 -23.94 -12.15
N THR A 5 -40.98 -22.71 -11.83
CA THR A 5 -40.29 -21.50 -12.27
C THR A 5 -39.14 -21.26 -11.29
N VAL A 6 -37.92 -21.56 -11.72
CA VAL A 6 -36.70 -21.19 -11.00
C VAL A 6 -36.63 -19.66 -10.94
N ALA A 7 -36.54 -19.11 -9.74
CA ALA A 7 -36.35 -17.68 -9.53
C ALA A 7 -34.96 -17.30 -10.07
N LYS A 8 -34.91 -16.54 -11.18
CA LYS A 8 -33.69 -15.81 -11.57
C LYS A 8 -33.38 -14.80 -10.47
N HIS A 9 -32.22 -14.91 -9.85
CA HIS A 9 -31.63 -13.79 -9.10
C HIS A 9 -31.55 -12.57 -10.03
N GLN A 10 -32.08 -11.43 -9.60
CA GLN A 10 -31.81 -10.15 -10.26
C GLN A 10 -30.42 -9.70 -9.81
N GLU A 11 -29.39 -10.06 -10.57
CA GLU A 11 -28.11 -9.34 -10.51
C GLU A 11 -28.36 -7.89 -10.93
N GLY A 12 -27.90 -6.95 -10.10
CA GLY A 12 -27.93 -5.54 -10.46
C GLY A 12 -27.10 -5.30 -11.72
N ILE A 13 -27.45 -4.28 -12.49
CA ILE A 13 -26.64 -3.86 -13.63
C ILE A 13 -25.31 -3.34 -13.07
N GLU A 14 -24.21 -4.02 -13.38
CA GLU A 14 -22.84 -3.57 -13.06
C GLU A 14 -22.49 -2.33 -13.90
N TYR A 15 -21.93 -1.31 -13.25
CA TYR A 15 -21.46 -0.09 -13.90
C TYR A 15 -19.94 -0.01 -13.81
N LEU A 16 -19.29 0.44 -14.87
CA LEU A 16 -17.84 0.63 -14.96
C LEU A 16 -17.53 2.10 -15.29
N ASP A 17 -16.42 2.60 -14.76
CA ASP A 17 -15.89 3.91 -15.12
C ASP A 17 -15.23 3.89 -16.50
N VAL A 18 -15.59 4.87 -17.32
CA VAL A 18 -15.02 5.06 -18.66
C VAL A 18 -13.72 5.84 -18.56
N LEU A 19 -12.72 5.34 -19.25
CA LEU A 19 -11.38 5.91 -19.31
C LEU A 19 -11.09 6.49 -20.68
N THR A 20 -10.11 7.39 -20.72
CA THR A 20 -9.48 7.79 -21.96
C THR A 20 -8.63 6.65 -22.50
N LYS A 21 -8.22 6.75 -23.77
CA LYS A 21 -7.22 5.84 -24.37
C LYS A 21 -5.85 5.87 -23.67
N ALA A 22 -5.60 6.85 -22.80
CA ALA A 22 -4.40 6.91 -21.97
C ALA A 22 -4.60 6.24 -20.59
N GLY A 23 -5.80 5.74 -20.29
CA GLY A 23 -6.14 5.10 -19.01
C GLY A 23 -6.53 6.07 -17.90
N GLU A 24 -6.81 7.34 -18.25
CA GLU A 24 -7.22 8.40 -17.31
C GLU A 24 -8.74 8.40 -17.12
N LYS A 25 -9.22 8.70 -15.91
CA LYS A 25 -10.67 8.76 -15.60
C LYS A 25 -11.34 9.90 -16.39
N THR A 26 -12.48 9.62 -17.02
CA THR A 26 -13.29 10.65 -17.72
C THR A 26 -14.36 11.31 -16.83
N GLY A 27 -14.66 10.69 -15.67
CA GLY A 27 -15.79 11.07 -14.81
C GLY A 27 -17.14 10.57 -15.29
N ILE A 28 -17.18 9.73 -16.33
CA ILE A 28 -18.40 9.10 -16.87
C ILE A 28 -18.38 7.61 -16.50
N SER A 29 -19.53 7.06 -16.08
CA SER A 29 -19.71 5.63 -15.84
C SER A 29 -20.84 5.09 -16.71
N LYS A 30 -20.73 3.85 -17.19
CA LYS A 30 -21.71 3.20 -18.06
C LYS A 30 -21.99 1.75 -17.59
N PRO A 31 -23.15 1.16 -17.91
CA PRO A 31 -23.37 -0.26 -17.73
C PRO A 31 -22.28 -1.09 -18.42
N ARG A 32 -21.81 -2.17 -17.78
CA ARG A 32 -20.78 -3.07 -18.34
C ARG A 32 -21.07 -3.49 -19.79
N GLY A 33 -22.31 -3.82 -20.10
CA GLY A 33 -22.71 -4.22 -21.45
C GLY A 33 -22.58 -3.11 -22.49
N ASP A 34 -22.74 -1.85 -22.10
CA ASP A 34 -22.59 -0.69 -22.99
C ASP A 34 -21.11 -0.41 -23.26
N VAL A 35 -20.27 -0.47 -22.21
CA VAL A 35 -18.80 -0.31 -22.30
C VAL A 35 -18.21 -1.27 -23.33
N HIS A 36 -18.54 -2.56 -23.24
CA HIS A 36 -18.00 -3.58 -24.15
C HIS A 36 -18.58 -3.51 -25.57
N ARG A 37 -19.84 -3.06 -25.72
CA ARG A 37 -20.45 -2.88 -27.03
C ARG A 37 -19.84 -1.68 -27.78
N GLU A 38 -19.52 -0.61 -27.06
CA GLU A 38 -18.98 0.63 -27.61
C GLU A 38 -17.45 0.64 -27.66
N GLY A 39 -16.79 -0.31 -27.00
CA GLY A 39 -15.34 -0.40 -26.93
C GLY A 39 -14.74 0.71 -26.06
N ASP A 40 -15.46 1.16 -25.04
CA ASP A 40 -14.94 2.14 -24.10
C ASP A 40 -13.81 1.54 -23.27
N TYR A 41 -12.75 2.33 -23.06
CA TYR A 41 -11.66 1.92 -22.18
C TYR A 41 -12.16 1.86 -20.74
N HIS A 42 -11.81 0.80 -20.02
CA HIS A 42 -12.20 0.58 -18.63
C HIS A 42 -11.09 -0.18 -17.88
N ARG A 43 -11.31 -0.52 -16.60
CA ARG A 43 -10.32 -1.23 -15.78
C ARG A 43 -10.85 -2.54 -15.20
N ALA A 44 -9.92 -3.45 -15.00
CA ALA A 44 -10.08 -4.66 -14.21
C ALA A 44 -8.84 -4.88 -13.34
N VAL A 45 -8.98 -5.82 -12.41
CA VAL A 45 -7.92 -6.25 -11.50
C VAL A 45 -7.59 -7.70 -11.77
N HIS A 46 -6.32 -8.02 -11.71
CA HIS A 46 -5.81 -9.38 -11.79
C HIS A 46 -5.00 -9.68 -10.53
N VAL A 47 -5.41 -10.67 -9.76
CA VAL A 47 -4.72 -11.09 -8.54
C VAL A 47 -4.01 -12.41 -8.76
N TRP A 48 -2.71 -12.43 -8.47
CA TRP A 48 -1.90 -13.64 -8.39
C TRP A 48 -1.60 -13.98 -6.94
N ILE A 49 -1.82 -15.23 -6.55
CA ILE A 49 -1.30 -15.80 -5.31
C ILE A 49 -0.09 -16.65 -5.64
N TYR A 50 1.03 -16.32 -5.01
CA TYR A 50 2.29 -17.06 -5.13
C TYR A 50 2.70 -17.63 -3.77
N ALA A 51 2.94 -18.93 -3.69
CA ALA A 51 3.47 -19.61 -2.51
C ALA A 51 5.00 -19.67 -2.58
N GLU A 52 5.68 -18.97 -1.66
CA GLU A 52 7.13 -18.81 -1.65
C GLU A 52 7.85 -20.13 -1.39
N SER A 53 7.37 -20.96 -0.45
CA SER A 53 8.03 -22.20 -0.06
C SER A 53 8.06 -23.25 -1.17
N THR A 54 7.03 -23.30 -2.02
CA THR A 54 6.93 -24.25 -3.14
C THR A 54 7.25 -23.63 -4.50
N GLN A 55 7.33 -22.30 -4.59
CA GLN A 55 7.45 -21.53 -5.84
C GLN A 55 6.31 -21.83 -6.83
N GLU A 56 5.10 -21.91 -6.31
CA GLU A 56 3.89 -22.22 -7.10
C GLU A 56 2.95 -21.02 -7.15
N LEU A 57 2.24 -20.90 -8.27
CA LEU A 57 1.11 -20.00 -8.43
C LEU A 57 -0.18 -20.78 -8.15
N LEU A 58 -1.13 -20.15 -7.47
CA LEU A 58 -2.50 -20.63 -7.43
C LEU A 58 -3.18 -20.26 -8.74
N VAL A 59 -3.80 -21.23 -9.41
CA VAL A 59 -4.65 -21.02 -10.58
C VAL A 59 -6.05 -21.52 -10.29
N GLN A 60 -7.04 -20.85 -10.87
CA GLN A 60 -8.45 -21.22 -10.72
C GLN A 60 -8.98 -21.84 -12.01
N CYS A 61 -9.89 -22.80 -11.92
CA CYS A 61 -10.62 -23.32 -13.07
C CYS A 61 -11.94 -22.55 -13.18
N ARG A 62 -12.13 -21.86 -14.30
CA ARG A 62 -13.33 -21.06 -14.57
C ARG A 62 -14.56 -21.96 -14.63
N ALA A 63 -15.66 -21.52 -14.05
CA ALA A 63 -16.92 -22.27 -14.10
C ALA A 63 -17.42 -22.48 -15.53
N ASP A 64 -18.04 -23.63 -15.79
CA ASP A 64 -18.60 -23.97 -17.10
C ASP A 64 -19.69 -22.99 -17.56
N SER A 65 -20.29 -22.24 -16.63
CA SER A 65 -21.31 -21.23 -16.88
C SER A 65 -20.76 -19.87 -17.35
N LYS A 66 -19.44 -19.67 -17.39
CA LYS A 66 -18.85 -18.38 -17.79
C LYS A 66 -18.98 -18.15 -19.30
N ASP A 67 -19.27 -16.90 -19.67
CA ASP A 67 -19.39 -16.46 -21.07
C ASP A 67 -18.06 -16.52 -21.82
N SER A 68 -16.92 -16.49 -21.10
CA SER A 68 -15.57 -16.54 -21.65
C SER A 68 -14.75 -17.63 -20.98
N TRP A 69 -14.07 -18.43 -21.81
CA TRP A 69 -13.13 -19.49 -21.42
C TRP A 69 -13.65 -20.49 -20.36
N PRO A 70 -14.87 -21.06 -20.53
CA PRO A 70 -15.42 -22.01 -19.56
C PRO A 70 -14.54 -23.26 -19.43
N GLY A 71 -14.32 -23.71 -18.19
CA GLY A 71 -13.54 -24.92 -17.88
C GLY A 71 -12.02 -24.80 -18.07
N GLN A 72 -11.51 -23.61 -18.43
CA GLN A 72 -10.07 -23.37 -18.53
C GLN A 72 -9.48 -22.90 -17.19
N TRP A 73 -8.19 -23.20 -17.00
CA TRP A 73 -7.37 -22.70 -15.90
C TRP A 73 -6.94 -21.26 -16.19
N ASP A 74 -7.14 -20.41 -15.20
CA ASP A 74 -6.96 -18.97 -15.25
C ASP A 74 -6.14 -18.50 -14.04
N ILE A 75 -5.85 -17.20 -14.00
CA ILE A 75 -5.18 -16.51 -12.88
C ILE A 75 -5.92 -16.72 -11.55
N SER A 76 -5.31 -16.37 -10.41
CA SER A 76 -5.90 -16.73 -9.11
C SER A 76 -7.27 -16.09 -8.87
N SER A 77 -7.43 -14.82 -9.23
CA SER A 77 -8.73 -14.13 -9.21
C SER A 77 -8.72 -12.91 -10.15
N ALA A 78 -9.86 -12.58 -10.75
CA ALA A 78 -9.98 -11.48 -11.71
C ALA A 78 -11.39 -10.89 -11.77
N GLY A 79 -11.49 -9.57 -11.93
CA GLY A 79 -12.79 -8.93 -12.14
C GLY A 79 -12.69 -7.46 -12.48
N HIS A 80 -13.81 -6.87 -12.92
CA HIS A 80 -13.84 -5.46 -13.31
C HIS A 80 -13.79 -4.56 -12.06
N ILE A 81 -13.26 -3.36 -12.25
CA ILE A 81 -13.40 -2.30 -11.24
C ILE A 81 -14.78 -1.67 -11.41
N SER A 82 -15.64 -1.87 -10.41
CA SER A 82 -16.94 -1.21 -10.35
C SER A 82 -16.79 0.32 -10.32
N ALA A 83 -17.75 1.02 -10.91
CA ALA A 83 -17.73 2.48 -11.00
C ALA A 83 -17.58 3.14 -9.61
N GLY A 84 -16.56 3.98 -9.46
CA GLY A 84 -16.20 4.66 -8.22
C GLY A 84 -15.24 3.88 -7.30
N ASP A 85 -15.08 2.57 -7.49
CA ASP A 85 -14.20 1.75 -6.64
C ASP A 85 -12.73 1.96 -6.99
N SER A 86 -11.87 1.73 -6.00
CA SER A 86 -10.43 1.63 -6.26
C SER A 86 -10.06 0.26 -6.79
N SER A 87 -8.92 0.22 -7.47
CA SER A 87 -8.26 -1.01 -7.89
C SER A 87 -8.01 -1.96 -6.73
N LEU A 88 -7.46 -1.46 -5.62
CA LEU A 88 -7.17 -2.31 -4.46
C LEU A 88 -8.43 -2.81 -3.75
N VAL A 89 -9.48 -1.99 -3.65
CA VAL A 89 -10.79 -2.42 -3.11
C VAL A 89 -11.34 -3.56 -3.96
N SER A 90 -11.31 -3.41 -5.29
CA SER A 90 -11.80 -4.44 -6.21
C SER A 90 -10.97 -5.72 -6.10
N ALA A 91 -9.64 -5.64 -6.05
CA ALA A 91 -8.77 -6.81 -5.89
C ALA A 91 -9.05 -7.60 -4.60
N VAL A 92 -9.33 -6.91 -3.49
CA VAL A 92 -9.72 -7.55 -2.22
C VAL A 92 -11.10 -8.20 -2.35
N ARG A 93 -12.07 -7.51 -2.96
CA ARG A 93 -13.44 -8.00 -3.15
C ARG A 93 -13.47 -9.24 -4.04
N GLU A 94 -12.87 -9.20 -5.22
CA GLU A 94 -12.86 -10.32 -6.17
C GLU A 94 -12.22 -11.56 -5.54
N LEU A 95 -11.09 -11.39 -4.82
CA LEU A 95 -10.43 -12.49 -4.14
C LEU A 95 -11.31 -13.10 -3.03
N GLN A 96 -12.09 -12.28 -2.33
CA GLN A 96 -13.04 -12.74 -1.32
C GLN A 96 -14.24 -13.46 -1.96
N GLU A 97 -14.81 -12.91 -3.02
CA GLU A 97 -15.99 -13.43 -3.71
C GLU A 97 -15.67 -14.77 -4.38
N GLU A 98 -14.62 -14.83 -5.19
CA GLU A 98 -14.27 -16.01 -5.99
C GLU A 98 -13.68 -17.14 -5.13
N LEU A 99 -12.80 -16.82 -4.17
CA LEU A 99 -11.98 -17.80 -3.45
C LEU A 99 -12.27 -17.90 -1.95
N GLY A 100 -13.01 -16.95 -1.38
CA GLY A 100 -13.29 -16.89 0.06
C GLY A 100 -12.09 -16.44 0.90
N ILE A 101 -11.14 -15.71 0.32
CA ILE A 101 -9.91 -15.27 1.00
C ILE A 101 -10.03 -13.79 1.36
N THR A 102 -9.88 -13.48 2.65
CA THR A 102 -9.88 -12.11 3.17
C THR A 102 -8.48 -11.73 3.62
N LEU A 103 -7.90 -10.72 2.97
CA LEU A 103 -6.56 -10.22 3.29
C LEU A 103 -6.58 -8.69 3.42
N PRO A 104 -5.73 -8.12 4.29
CA PRO A 104 -5.56 -6.69 4.40
C PRO A 104 -4.89 -6.14 3.15
N LYS A 105 -5.10 -4.84 2.92
CA LYS A 105 -4.56 -4.11 1.78
C LYS A 105 -3.03 -4.19 1.64
N ASP A 106 -2.32 -4.37 2.75
CA ASP A 106 -0.86 -4.51 2.77
C ASP A 106 -0.36 -5.91 2.37
N ALA A 107 -1.25 -6.81 1.93
CA ALA A 107 -0.90 -8.09 1.30
C ALA A 107 -0.75 -7.99 -0.23
N PHE A 108 -1.30 -6.94 -0.85
CA PHE A 108 -1.43 -6.81 -2.29
C PHE A 108 -0.37 -5.86 -2.86
N GLU A 109 0.55 -6.39 -3.64
CA GLU A 109 1.55 -5.60 -4.34
C GLU A 109 1.11 -5.33 -5.77
N LEU A 110 0.84 -4.07 -6.12
CA LEU A 110 0.65 -3.69 -7.52
C LEU A 110 2.01 -3.80 -8.24
N ILE A 111 2.14 -4.78 -9.13
CA ILE A 111 3.41 -5.09 -9.80
C ILE A 111 3.53 -4.45 -11.19
N PHE A 112 2.42 -4.32 -11.93
CA PHE A 112 2.37 -3.58 -13.18
C PHE A 112 0.91 -3.34 -13.62
N VAL A 113 0.73 -2.44 -14.59
CA VAL A 113 -0.54 -2.20 -15.29
C VAL A 113 -0.30 -2.39 -16.77
N PHE A 114 -1.22 -3.04 -17.48
CA PHE A 114 -1.14 -3.16 -18.94
C PHE A 114 -2.52 -3.03 -19.59
N LEU A 115 -2.53 -2.59 -20.85
CA LEU A 115 -3.73 -2.52 -21.67
C LEU A 115 -3.87 -3.82 -22.46
N GLN A 116 -5.02 -4.47 -22.35
CA GLN A 116 -5.44 -5.57 -23.19
C GLN A 116 -6.55 -5.10 -24.14
N GLU A 117 -6.30 -5.18 -25.44
CA GLU A 117 -7.29 -4.90 -26.47
C GLU A 117 -7.64 -6.21 -27.17
N CYS A 118 -8.87 -6.70 -27.01
CA CYS A 118 -9.33 -7.89 -27.71
C CYS A 118 -10.78 -7.73 -28.19
N VAL A 119 -11.12 -8.47 -29.25
CA VAL A 119 -12.47 -8.48 -29.81
C VAL A 119 -12.91 -9.93 -29.90
N ILE A 120 -13.98 -10.26 -29.18
CA ILE A 120 -14.55 -11.61 -29.12
C ILE A 120 -16.01 -11.60 -29.59
N ASN A 121 -16.64 -12.77 -29.66
CA ASN A 121 -18.04 -12.95 -30.07
C ASN A 121 -18.34 -12.31 -31.44
N ASP A 122 -17.54 -12.63 -32.45
CA ASP A 122 -17.70 -12.18 -33.84
C ASP A 122 -17.80 -10.64 -34.00
N GLY A 123 -17.11 -9.89 -33.15
CA GLY A 123 -17.06 -8.42 -33.24
C GLY A 123 -18.05 -7.68 -32.34
N THR A 124 -18.85 -8.39 -31.53
CA THR A 124 -19.88 -7.77 -30.69
C THR A 124 -19.43 -7.43 -29.28
N TYR A 125 -18.27 -7.93 -28.87
CA TYR A 125 -17.67 -7.65 -27.56
C TYR A 125 -16.25 -7.13 -27.76
N ILE A 126 -16.07 -5.83 -27.54
CA ILE A 126 -14.78 -5.13 -27.65
C ILE A 126 -14.27 -4.91 -26.22
N ASN A 127 -13.21 -5.62 -25.84
CA ASN A 127 -12.56 -5.48 -24.54
C ASN A 127 -11.34 -4.57 -24.68
N ASN A 128 -11.43 -3.34 -24.16
CA ASN A 128 -10.33 -2.37 -24.10
C ASN A 128 -9.98 -2.11 -22.63
N GLU A 129 -9.32 -3.07 -22.01
CA GLU A 129 -9.24 -3.20 -20.56
C GLU A 129 -7.83 -2.91 -20.03
N TYR A 130 -7.72 -1.94 -19.14
CA TYR A 130 -6.53 -1.73 -18.33
C TYR A 130 -6.56 -2.68 -17.14
N ASN A 131 -5.58 -3.57 -17.10
CA ASN A 131 -5.47 -4.61 -16.09
C ASN A 131 -4.43 -4.22 -15.04
N ASP A 132 -4.89 -3.95 -13.83
CA ASP A 132 -4.06 -3.69 -12.67
C ASP A 132 -3.66 -5.03 -12.03
N VAL A 133 -2.38 -5.41 -12.15
CA VAL A 133 -1.91 -6.72 -11.75
C VAL A 133 -1.32 -6.66 -10.35
N TYR A 134 -1.96 -7.36 -9.43
CA TYR A 134 -1.54 -7.54 -8.05
C TYR A 134 -0.88 -8.90 -7.83
N LEU A 135 0.16 -8.91 -7.00
CA LEU A 135 0.77 -10.13 -6.49
C LEU A 135 0.62 -10.18 -4.97
N VAL A 136 0.05 -11.27 -4.49
CA VAL A 136 -0.02 -11.65 -3.09
C VAL A 136 0.98 -12.79 -2.86
N THR A 137 1.94 -12.57 -1.97
CA THR A 137 3.00 -13.54 -1.68
C THR A 137 2.73 -14.23 -0.35
N MET A 138 2.44 -15.53 -0.40
CA MET A 138 2.27 -16.40 0.76
C MET A 138 3.58 -17.08 1.12
N ILE A 139 3.76 -17.41 2.39
CA ILE A 139 4.89 -18.23 2.81
C ILE A 139 4.68 -19.67 2.35
N ASP A 140 3.52 -20.23 2.66
CA ASP A 140 3.14 -21.60 2.32
C ASP A 140 1.83 -21.65 1.52
N PRO A 141 1.58 -22.74 0.75
CA PRO A 141 0.31 -22.96 0.10
C PRO A 141 -0.87 -22.98 1.08
N ILE A 142 -1.98 -22.39 0.68
CA ILE A 142 -3.25 -22.46 1.40
C ILE A 142 -3.81 -23.88 1.22
N PRO A 143 -4.23 -24.58 2.30
CA PRO A 143 -4.90 -25.86 2.19
C PRO A 143 -6.13 -25.80 1.27
N LEU A 144 -6.28 -26.76 0.36
CA LEU A 144 -7.36 -26.73 -0.65
C LEU A 144 -8.77 -26.75 -0.03
N ASP A 145 -8.93 -27.23 1.21
CA ASP A 145 -10.18 -27.26 1.96
C ASP A 145 -10.50 -25.97 2.73
N ALA A 146 -9.57 -25.00 2.74
CA ALA A 146 -9.73 -23.67 3.32
C ALA A 146 -10.46 -22.69 2.38
N PHE A 147 -10.46 -22.96 1.07
CA PHE A 147 -11.13 -22.10 0.08
C PHE A 147 -12.65 -22.23 0.19
N THR A 148 -13.35 -21.13 -0.06
CA THR A 148 -14.82 -21.11 -0.24
C THR A 148 -15.07 -20.59 -1.65
N LEU A 149 -15.21 -21.51 -2.60
CA LEU A 149 -15.33 -21.17 -4.01
C LEU A 149 -16.75 -20.70 -4.34
N GLN A 150 -16.86 -19.60 -5.07
CA GLN A 150 -18.12 -19.19 -5.66
C GLN A 150 -18.41 -20.04 -6.91
N GLU A 151 -19.36 -20.98 -6.80
CA GLU A 151 -19.65 -21.97 -7.84
C GLU A 151 -20.03 -21.38 -9.21
N SER A 152 -20.58 -20.15 -9.25
CA SER A 152 -20.90 -19.46 -10.51
C SER A 152 -19.67 -18.94 -11.26
N GLU A 153 -18.53 -18.83 -10.55
CA GLU A 153 -17.29 -18.24 -11.03
C GLU A 153 -16.17 -19.29 -11.15
N VAL A 154 -16.02 -20.14 -10.13
CA VAL A 154 -14.88 -21.02 -9.94
C VAL A 154 -15.33 -22.45 -9.67
N SER A 155 -14.80 -23.39 -10.46
CA SER A 155 -15.06 -24.83 -10.30
C SER A 155 -14.00 -25.57 -9.49
N ALA A 156 -12.75 -25.10 -9.52
CA ALA A 156 -11.64 -25.73 -8.79
C ALA A 156 -10.46 -24.76 -8.64
N VAL A 157 -9.54 -25.07 -7.73
CA VAL A 157 -8.24 -24.39 -7.63
C VAL A 157 -7.12 -25.43 -7.53
N LYS A 158 -5.92 -25.07 -8.00
CA LYS A 158 -4.71 -25.88 -7.82
C LYS A 158 -3.47 -25.00 -7.76
N TYR A 159 -2.41 -25.55 -7.18
CA TYR A 159 -1.08 -24.99 -7.28
C TYR A 159 -0.34 -25.57 -8.48
N ILE A 160 0.43 -24.74 -9.16
CA ILE A 160 1.29 -25.11 -10.28
C ILE A 160 2.61 -24.34 -10.18
N SER A 161 3.73 -24.99 -10.49
CA SER A 161 5.02 -24.29 -10.54
C SER A 161 4.94 -23.10 -11.51
N TYR A 162 5.45 -21.93 -11.13
CA TYR A 162 5.42 -20.76 -12.03
C TYR A 162 6.17 -21.02 -13.34
N GLN A 163 7.18 -21.90 -13.32
CA GLN A 163 7.96 -22.29 -14.50
C GLN A 163 7.16 -23.22 -15.41
N GLU A 164 6.45 -24.19 -14.83
CA GLU A 164 5.57 -25.09 -15.56
C GLU A 164 4.42 -24.31 -16.19
N TYR A 165 3.76 -23.44 -15.42
CA TYR A 165 2.70 -22.57 -15.91
C TYR A 165 3.16 -21.70 -17.08
N ARG A 166 4.33 -21.04 -16.95
CA ARG A 166 4.95 -20.29 -18.05
C ARG A 166 5.16 -21.15 -19.29
N SER A 167 5.63 -22.40 -19.12
CA SER A 167 5.86 -23.32 -20.23
C SER A 167 4.56 -23.75 -20.91
N LEU A 168 3.49 -23.98 -20.15
CA LEU A 168 2.18 -24.36 -20.69
C LEU A 168 1.57 -23.24 -21.53
N LEU A 169 1.64 -22.00 -21.03
CA LEU A 169 1.22 -20.82 -21.77
C LEU A 169 2.07 -20.59 -23.03
N ALA A 170 3.40 -20.75 -22.94
CA ALA A 170 4.30 -20.63 -24.09
C ALA A 170 4.00 -21.66 -25.21
N ASN A 171 3.44 -22.81 -24.83
CA ASN A 171 3.05 -23.87 -25.75
C ASN A 171 1.56 -23.80 -26.17
N GLU A 172 0.85 -22.73 -25.77
CA GLU A 172 -0.57 -22.52 -26.08
C GLU A 172 -1.45 -23.71 -25.65
N ASP A 173 -1.22 -24.27 -24.45
CA ASP A 173 -2.02 -25.39 -23.96
C ASP A 173 -3.51 -25.00 -23.87
N PRO A 174 -4.42 -25.74 -24.54
CA PRO A 174 -5.83 -25.34 -24.68
C PRO A 174 -6.64 -25.43 -23.37
N HIS A 175 -6.08 -26.01 -22.30
CA HIS A 175 -6.73 -26.03 -20.99
C HIS A 175 -6.51 -24.75 -20.19
N TYR A 176 -5.73 -23.80 -20.70
CA TYR A 176 -5.38 -22.56 -20.02
C TYR A 176 -5.84 -21.34 -20.80
N VAL A 177 -6.22 -20.28 -20.09
CA VAL A 177 -6.53 -18.99 -20.71
C VAL A 177 -5.24 -18.45 -21.38
N PRO A 178 -5.30 -18.04 -22.66
CA PRO A 178 -4.09 -17.75 -23.43
C PRO A 178 -3.51 -16.38 -23.07
N TYR A 179 -2.59 -16.37 -22.11
CA TYR A 179 -1.81 -15.19 -21.75
C TYR A 179 -0.44 -15.17 -22.43
N ASP A 180 -0.08 -14.03 -23.00
CA ASP A 180 1.21 -13.86 -23.68
C ASP A 180 2.37 -13.71 -22.67
N VAL A 181 3.19 -14.75 -22.60
CA VAL A 181 4.39 -14.84 -21.74
C VAL A 181 5.58 -14.00 -22.22
N ASN A 182 5.52 -13.43 -23.42
CA ASN A 182 6.56 -12.55 -23.98
C ASN A 182 6.17 -11.07 -23.92
N SER A 183 4.94 -10.78 -23.46
CA SER A 183 4.38 -9.43 -23.32
C SER A 183 4.16 -9.12 -21.84
N ALA A 184 3.02 -8.53 -21.48
CA ALA A 184 2.70 -8.05 -20.15
C ALA A 184 2.89 -9.11 -19.06
N TYR A 185 2.40 -10.34 -19.27
CA TYR A 185 2.54 -11.42 -18.30
C TYR A 185 3.94 -12.02 -18.21
N GLY A 186 4.82 -11.76 -19.18
CA GLY A 186 6.25 -12.03 -19.05
C GLY A 186 6.86 -11.34 -17.83
N GLN A 187 6.37 -10.12 -17.51
CA GLN A 187 6.86 -9.33 -16.37
C GLN A 187 6.61 -10.03 -15.04
N LEU A 188 5.48 -10.72 -14.85
CA LEU A 188 5.19 -11.48 -13.62
C LEU A 188 6.29 -12.52 -13.36
N PHE A 189 6.61 -13.33 -14.37
CA PHE A 189 7.62 -14.38 -14.24
C PHE A 189 9.01 -13.80 -14.02
N GLU A 190 9.36 -12.71 -14.71
CA GLU A 190 10.64 -12.01 -14.50
C GLU A 190 10.75 -11.42 -13.09
N ILE A 191 9.66 -10.88 -12.55
CA ILE A 191 9.59 -10.34 -11.19
C ILE A 191 9.82 -11.46 -10.16
N ILE A 192 9.08 -12.57 -10.28
CA ILE A 192 9.23 -13.74 -9.39
C ILE A 192 10.66 -14.27 -9.50
N GLU A 193 11.15 -14.50 -10.71
CA GLU A 193 12.49 -15.02 -10.96
C GLU A 193 13.57 -14.11 -10.38
N LYS A 194 13.50 -12.79 -10.60
CA LYS A 194 14.48 -11.84 -10.07
C LYS A 194 14.48 -11.78 -8.54
N ARG A 195 13.32 -11.90 -7.90
CA ARG A 195 13.19 -11.86 -6.42
C ARG A 195 13.78 -13.09 -5.75
N TYR A 196 13.49 -14.26 -6.31
CA TYR A 196 13.84 -15.54 -5.68
C TYR A 196 15.10 -16.19 -6.25
N ARG A 197 15.69 -15.66 -7.33
CA ARG A 197 17.02 -16.05 -7.80
C ARG A 197 18.07 -15.57 -6.80
N GLN A 198 18.49 -16.49 -5.93
CA GLN A 198 19.43 -16.19 -4.84
C GLN A 198 20.85 -15.93 -5.37
N ASN A 199 21.30 -14.68 -5.27
CA ASN A 199 22.72 -14.33 -5.32
C ASN A 199 23.05 -13.39 -4.16
N VAL A 200 23.18 -13.98 -2.97
CA VAL A 200 23.41 -13.25 -1.72
C VAL A 200 24.67 -12.38 -1.82
N ASP A 201 25.75 -12.89 -2.40
CA ASP A 201 27.02 -12.18 -2.53
C ASP A 201 26.90 -10.92 -3.39
N LEU A 202 26.25 -11.02 -4.56
CA LEU A 202 26.03 -9.86 -5.44
C LEU A 202 25.14 -8.82 -4.77
N ARG A 203 24.06 -9.24 -4.10
CA ARG A 203 23.16 -8.34 -3.37
C ARG A 203 23.89 -7.63 -2.23
N SER A 204 24.69 -8.35 -1.44
CA SER A 204 25.52 -7.79 -0.38
C SER A 204 26.54 -6.80 -0.93
N LEU A 205 27.24 -7.14 -2.01
CA LEU A 205 28.20 -6.25 -2.64
C LEU A 205 27.55 -4.95 -3.13
N ASN A 206 26.37 -5.03 -3.75
CA ASN A 206 25.64 -3.86 -4.23
C ASN A 206 25.20 -2.95 -3.08
N LEU A 207 24.57 -3.50 -2.03
CA LEU A 207 24.18 -2.72 -0.85
C LEU A 207 25.40 -2.10 -0.16
N GLN A 208 26.51 -2.83 -0.04
CA GLN A 208 27.74 -2.29 0.54
C GLN A 208 28.29 -1.10 -0.26
N LYS A 209 28.30 -1.19 -1.60
CA LYS A 209 28.69 -0.07 -2.47
C LYS A 209 27.78 1.15 -2.25
N GLN A 210 26.47 0.92 -2.15
CA GLN A 210 25.51 2.00 -1.91
C GLN A 210 25.71 2.67 -0.55
N ILE A 211 25.93 1.88 0.51
CA ILE A 211 26.22 2.36 1.87
C ILE A 211 27.53 3.15 1.90
N ASN A 212 28.57 2.72 1.19
CA ASN A 212 29.87 3.38 1.16
C ASN A 212 29.85 4.80 0.58
N ARG A 213 28.75 5.22 -0.06
CA ARG A 213 28.54 6.62 -0.48
C ARG A 213 28.25 7.55 0.71
N TYR A 214 27.85 7.00 1.85
CA TYR A 214 27.56 7.75 3.08
C TYR A 214 28.77 7.66 4.02
N ALA A 215 29.57 8.73 4.06
CA ALA A 215 30.70 8.80 4.97
C ALA A 215 30.20 8.87 6.43
N PRO A 216 30.57 7.92 7.31
CA PRO A 216 30.19 7.98 8.71
C PRO A 216 30.90 9.14 9.40
N VAL A 217 30.14 10.02 10.04
CA VAL A 217 30.67 11.14 10.83
C VAL A 217 30.10 11.04 12.24
N SER A 218 30.98 11.03 13.24
CA SER A 218 30.57 11.09 14.64
C SER A 218 30.20 12.53 15.02
N LEU A 219 28.95 12.74 15.39
CA LEU A 219 28.48 14.01 15.94
C LEU A 219 28.57 13.95 17.46
N SER A 220 29.38 14.83 18.06
CA SER A 220 29.47 15.02 19.50
C SER A 220 29.11 16.46 19.84
N ALA A 221 28.34 16.65 20.91
CA ALA A 221 28.02 17.98 21.44
C ALA A 221 28.73 18.20 22.77
N GLU A 222 29.30 19.39 22.96
CA GLU A 222 29.80 19.80 24.26
C GLU A 222 28.61 20.06 25.20
N THR A 223 28.63 19.39 26.35
CA THR A 223 27.57 19.51 27.38
C THR A 223 28.07 20.19 28.65
N ALA A 224 29.32 20.68 28.63
CA ALA A 224 29.88 21.49 29.70
C ALA A 224 29.11 22.82 29.78
N GLY A 225 28.70 23.21 30.99
CA GLY A 225 27.91 24.43 31.20
C GLY A 225 26.39 24.27 31.09
N ILE A 226 25.89 23.11 30.66
CA ILE A 226 24.45 22.81 30.70
C ILE A 226 24.06 22.38 32.13
N SER A 227 23.02 23.00 32.68
CA SER A 227 22.50 22.64 34.01
C SER A 227 21.99 21.19 34.06
N ASP A 228 22.01 20.55 35.23
CA ASP A 228 21.49 19.18 35.35
C ASP A 228 19.99 19.09 35.04
N ALA A 229 19.24 20.17 35.30
CA ALA A 229 17.85 20.29 34.91
C ALA A 229 17.70 20.29 33.38
N ASP A 230 18.51 21.06 32.67
CA ASP A 230 18.45 21.15 31.21
C ASP A 230 18.98 19.87 30.54
N LYS A 231 19.93 19.15 31.14
CA LYS A 231 20.33 17.81 30.68
C LYS A 231 19.17 16.80 30.76
N LYS A 232 18.39 16.85 31.85
CA LYS A 232 17.18 16.00 32.00
C LYS A 232 16.11 16.40 30.99
N ALA A 233 15.86 17.70 30.82
CA ALA A 233 14.94 18.18 29.79
C ALA A 233 15.37 17.77 28.38
N LEU A 234 16.67 17.86 28.07
CA LEU A 234 17.22 17.42 26.78
C LEU A 234 17.00 15.92 26.53
N ALA A 235 17.21 15.07 27.55
CA ALA A 235 16.93 13.63 27.41
C ALA A 235 15.46 13.35 27.06
N LEU A 236 14.52 14.10 27.66
CA LEU A 236 13.10 14.01 27.35
C LEU A 236 12.78 14.54 25.94
N ILE A 237 13.41 15.63 25.50
CA ILE A 237 13.27 16.16 24.13
C ILE A 237 13.77 15.14 23.10
N VAL A 238 14.93 14.52 23.34
CA VAL A 238 15.47 13.46 22.47
C VAL A 238 14.51 12.27 22.43
N LYS A 239 13.92 11.88 23.57
CA LYS A 239 12.90 10.83 23.60
C LYS A 239 11.65 11.23 22.82
N ALA A 240 11.17 12.46 22.94
CA ALA A 240 10.04 12.97 22.16
C ALA A 240 10.32 12.94 20.65
N ALA A 241 11.55 13.29 20.24
CA ALA A 241 11.97 13.24 18.84
C ALA A 241 11.85 11.83 18.22
N THR A 242 12.02 10.76 19.01
CA THR A 242 11.85 9.39 18.49
C THR A 242 10.41 9.09 18.05
N PHE A 243 9.40 9.76 18.61
CA PHE A 243 8.01 9.66 18.14
C PHE A 243 7.81 10.40 16.82
N ILE A 244 8.52 11.51 16.61
CA ILE A 244 8.49 12.23 15.34
C ILE A 244 9.10 11.38 14.22
N ASP A 245 10.18 10.65 14.50
CA ASP A 245 10.72 9.67 13.54
C ASP A 245 9.67 8.62 13.16
N ARG A 246 8.88 8.12 14.12
CA ARG A 246 7.78 7.16 13.86
C ARG A 246 6.68 7.74 12.99
N ILE A 247 6.29 9.00 13.23
CA ILE A 247 5.33 9.72 12.38
C ILE A 247 5.89 9.86 10.96
N PHE A 248 7.17 10.21 10.83
CA PHE A 248 7.81 10.34 9.52
C PHE A 248 7.83 9.02 8.74
N TYR A 249 8.08 7.88 9.41
CA TYR A 249 7.95 6.58 8.75
C TYR A 249 6.54 6.36 8.20
N LEU A 250 5.50 6.66 8.99
CA LEU A 250 4.10 6.53 8.56
C LEU A 250 3.76 7.48 7.41
N GLN A 251 4.32 8.69 7.39
CA GLN A 251 4.11 9.67 6.32
C GLN A 251 4.71 9.23 4.98
N ILE A 252 5.85 8.53 5.00
CA ILE A 252 6.48 8.01 3.78
C ILE A 252 5.59 6.95 3.12
N TRP A 253 5.11 5.99 3.91
CA TRP A 253 4.33 4.85 3.43
C TRP A 253 3.66 4.15 4.62
N HIS A 254 2.40 3.74 4.45
CA HIS A 254 1.54 3.29 5.57
C HIS A 254 2.13 2.11 6.37
N SER A 255 2.81 1.18 5.71
CA SER A 255 3.39 -0.02 6.35
C SER A 255 4.89 0.10 6.67
N ASN A 256 5.49 1.28 6.43
CA ASN A 256 6.92 1.52 6.60
C ASN A 256 7.37 1.32 8.06
N LEU A 257 6.51 1.64 9.03
CA LEU A 257 6.81 1.44 10.45
C LEU A 257 6.93 -0.05 10.80
N SER A 258 5.94 -0.87 10.40
CA SER A 258 5.98 -2.32 10.60
C SER A 258 7.17 -2.97 9.89
N PHE A 259 7.46 -2.52 8.68
CA PHE A 259 8.61 -2.99 7.92
C PHE A 259 9.95 -2.62 8.56
N SER A 260 10.09 -1.38 9.07
CA SER A 260 11.24 -0.91 9.85
C SER A 260 11.52 -1.78 11.07
N ASP A 261 10.47 -2.05 11.85
CA ASP A 261 10.58 -2.86 13.07
C ASP A 261 11.02 -4.29 12.72
N TRP A 262 10.45 -4.88 11.68
CA TRP A 262 10.83 -6.21 11.20
C TRP A 262 12.30 -6.27 10.76
N LEU A 263 12.75 -5.33 9.90
CA LEU A 263 14.13 -5.29 9.43
C LEU A 263 15.12 -5.13 10.59
N ARG A 264 14.79 -4.30 11.58
CA ARG A 264 15.62 -4.10 12.77
C ARG A 264 15.77 -5.38 13.58
N GLU A 265 14.68 -6.10 13.82
CA GLU A 265 14.67 -7.37 14.55
C GLU A 265 15.42 -8.48 13.80
N HIS A 266 15.43 -8.41 12.46
CA HIS A 266 16.04 -9.41 11.58
C HIS A 266 17.48 -9.07 11.16
N ALA A 267 17.97 -7.87 11.47
CA ALA A 267 19.28 -7.38 11.06
C ALA A 267 20.45 -8.27 11.51
N GLY A 268 20.26 -9.06 12.57
CA GLY A 268 21.27 -9.98 13.10
C GLY A 268 21.34 -11.35 12.41
N LYS A 269 20.39 -11.69 11.52
CA LYS A 269 20.27 -13.06 10.95
C LYS A 269 21.36 -13.40 9.95
N SER A 270 21.79 -12.44 9.13
CA SER A 270 22.86 -12.63 8.15
C SER A 270 23.61 -11.32 7.86
N HIS A 271 24.75 -11.42 7.17
CA HIS A 271 25.45 -10.23 6.69
C HIS A 271 24.59 -9.39 5.75
N LEU A 272 23.84 -10.04 4.85
CA LEU A 272 22.92 -9.37 3.94
C LEU A 272 21.83 -8.63 4.72
N ASP A 273 21.21 -9.24 5.73
CA ASP A 273 20.13 -8.60 6.50
C ASP A 273 20.65 -7.40 7.31
N LYS A 274 21.88 -7.46 7.82
CA LYS A 274 22.55 -6.31 8.42
C LYS A 274 22.70 -5.15 7.44
N LEU A 275 23.08 -5.44 6.19
CA LEU A 275 23.21 -4.43 5.14
C LEU A 275 21.84 -3.86 4.74
N LYS A 276 20.81 -4.69 4.59
CA LYS A 276 19.43 -4.25 4.33
C LYS A 276 18.98 -3.26 5.41
N TRP A 277 19.11 -3.63 6.68
CA TRP A 277 18.77 -2.74 7.79
C TRP A 277 19.62 -1.45 7.79
N THR A 278 20.93 -1.55 7.58
CA THR A 278 21.81 -0.37 7.58
C THR A 278 21.42 0.62 6.50
N TYR A 279 21.18 0.15 5.27
CA TYR A 279 20.82 1.02 4.16
C TYR A 279 19.40 1.55 4.28
N TYR A 280 18.46 0.72 4.75
CA TYR A 280 17.12 1.16 5.12
C TYR A 280 17.15 2.25 6.20
N HIS A 281 17.95 2.09 7.25
CA HIS A 281 18.04 3.05 8.35
C HIS A 281 18.57 4.41 7.90
N ILE A 282 19.46 4.44 6.90
CA ILE A 282 19.97 5.67 6.26
C ILE A 282 18.85 6.36 5.46
N ASN A 283 18.14 5.61 4.61
CA ASN A 283 17.11 6.17 3.71
C ASN A 283 15.75 6.36 4.38
N LYS A 284 15.54 5.79 5.57
CA LYS A 284 14.27 5.73 6.31
C LYS A 284 13.11 5.07 5.52
N SER A 285 13.45 4.35 4.45
CA SER A 285 12.51 3.75 3.50
C SER A 285 13.22 2.69 2.65
N PRO A 286 12.50 1.82 1.91
CA PRO A 286 13.10 0.85 0.98
C PRO A 286 13.59 1.46 -0.34
N TRP A 287 13.50 2.79 -0.50
CA TRP A 287 13.91 3.52 -1.70
C TRP A 287 15.18 4.32 -1.45
N SER A 288 16.09 4.29 -2.42
CA SER A 288 17.36 5.01 -2.35
C SER A 288 17.16 6.51 -2.58
N CYS A 289 17.48 7.32 -1.57
CA CYS A 289 17.43 8.78 -1.68
C CYS A 289 18.47 9.35 -2.67
N LEU A 290 19.50 8.58 -3.03
CA LEU A 290 20.55 9.00 -3.97
C LEU A 290 20.35 8.45 -5.39
N ASP A 291 19.47 7.46 -5.57
CA ASP A 291 19.20 6.82 -6.87
C ASP A 291 17.74 7.04 -7.26
N GLU A 292 17.28 8.30 -7.24
CA GLU A 292 15.95 8.69 -7.74
C GLU A 292 14.76 7.91 -7.13
N ASN A 293 14.88 7.48 -5.88
CA ASN A 293 13.92 6.60 -5.19
C ASN A 293 13.78 5.20 -5.82
N GLU A 294 14.80 4.66 -6.46
CA GLU A 294 14.83 3.25 -6.84
C GLU A 294 14.75 2.35 -5.60
N ALA A 295 13.88 1.35 -5.64
CA ALA A 295 13.75 0.35 -4.59
C ALA A 295 14.98 -0.57 -4.57
N PHE A 296 15.59 -0.74 -3.39
CA PHE A 296 16.73 -1.66 -3.20
C PHE A 296 16.34 -2.94 -2.44
N LEU A 297 15.09 -3.03 -2.01
CA LEU A 297 14.46 -4.23 -1.43
C LEU A 297 13.28 -4.64 -2.33
N THR A 298 12.78 -5.87 -2.14
CA THR A 298 11.52 -6.34 -2.75
C THR A 298 10.59 -6.97 -1.71
N THR A 299 9.32 -7.24 -2.03
CA THR A 299 8.38 -7.92 -1.10
C THR A 299 8.94 -9.24 -0.52
N ALA A 300 9.85 -9.93 -1.23
CA ALA A 300 10.54 -11.12 -0.72
C ALA A 300 11.46 -10.84 0.49
N ASP A 301 11.88 -9.59 0.68
CA ASP A 301 12.65 -9.11 1.84
C ASP A 301 11.75 -8.57 2.97
N SER A 302 10.43 -8.67 2.83
CA SER A 302 9.45 -8.02 3.70
C SER A 302 9.03 -8.85 4.91
N ALA A 303 8.33 -8.16 5.81
CA ALA A 303 7.78 -8.73 7.03
C ALA A 303 6.79 -9.85 6.72
N ILE A 304 6.78 -10.87 7.59
CA ILE A 304 5.80 -11.95 7.55
C ILE A 304 4.72 -11.65 8.57
N LYS A 305 3.45 -11.76 8.17
CA LYS A 305 2.28 -11.58 9.03
C LYS A 305 1.38 -12.81 8.94
N LEU A 306 0.83 -13.22 10.08
CA LEU A 306 -0.13 -14.33 10.20
C LEU A 306 -1.54 -13.77 10.36
N ILE A 307 -2.49 -14.33 9.62
CA ILE A 307 -3.93 -14.04 9.74
C ILE A 307 -4.67 -15.38 9.93
N PRO A 308 -5.09 -15.70 11.17
CA PRO A 308 -5.78 -16.96 11.46
C PRO A 308 -7.12 -17.10 10.73
N GLU A 309 -7.87 -16.01 10.59
CA GLU A 309 -9.23 -16.00 10.05
C GLU A 309 -9.32 -15.53 8.58
N ALA A 310 -8.23 -15.65 7.81
CA ALA A 310 -8.21 -15.21 6.41
C ALA A 310 -9.09 -16.06 5.49
N THR A 311 -9.42 -17.29 5.88
CA THR A 311 -10.14 -18.27 5.06
C THR A 311 -11.01 -19.17 5.96
N LYS A 312 -11.66 -20.18 5.40
CA LYS A 312 -12.38 -21.19 6.20
C LYS A 312 -11.39 -21.94 7.11
N PRO A 313 -11.73 -22.15 8.40
CA PRO A 313 -10.85 -22.87 9.32
C PRO A 313 -10.56 -24.31 8.86
N VAL A 314 -9.29 -24.71 8.93
CA VAL A 314 -8.80 -26.07 8.66
C VAL A 314 -8.15 -26.66 9.90
N THR A 315 -8.46 -27.91 10.21
CA THR A 315 -7.99 -28.55 11.45
C THR A 315 -6.47 -28.68 11.44
N GLY A 316 -5.80 -28.09 12.43
CA GLY A 316 -4.34 -28.15 12.60
C GLY A 316 -3.56 -27.10 11.80
N TRP A 317 -4.23 -26.25 11.02
CA TRP A 317 -3.62 -25.11 10.34
C TRP A 317 -3.91 -23.82 11.12
N ILE A 318 -2.87 -23.01 11.33
CA ILE A 318 -2.93 -21.84 12.24
C ILE A 318 -3.40 -20.55 11.56
N GLY A 319 -3.55 -20.58 10.24
CA GLY A 319 -3.87 -19.42 9.42
C GLY A 319 -2.90 -19.20 8.29
N LEU A 320 -3.16 -18.12 7.56
CA LEU A 320 -2.43 -17.72 6.37
C LEU A 320 -1.27 -16.80 6.75
N GLU A 321 -0.05 -17.17 6.36
CA GLU A 321 1.13 -16.32 6.47
C GLU A 321 1.46 -15.68 5.12
N TYR A 322 1.60 -14.35 5.10
CA TYR A 322 1.90 -13.58 3.90
C TYR A 322 3.05 -12.60 4.11
N ARG A 323 3.70 -12.23 3.00
CA ARG A 323 4.66 -11.12 2.96
C ARG A 323 3.92 -9.81 2.86
N LEU A 324 4.27 -8.87 3.72
CA LEU A 324 3.80 -7.50 3.62
C LEU A 324 4.26 -6.89 2.29
N ALA A 325 3.32 -6.62 1.41
CA ALA A 325 3.53 -6.00 0.11
C ALA A 325 4.02 -4.57 0.29
N PHE A 326 5.01 -4.18 -0.50
CA PHE A 326 5.37 -2.76 -0.62
C PHE A 326 5.54 -2.37 -2.08
N PRO A 327 5.23 -1.11 -2.42
CA PRO A 327 5.23 -0.71 -3.81
C PRO A 327 6.66 -0.57 -4.32
N VAL A 328 6.95 -1.13 -5.50
CA VAL A 328 8.26 -1.00 -6.14
C VAL A 328 8.57 0.47 -6.42
N ILE A 329 7.57 1.22 -6.88
CA ILE A 329 7.67 2.66 -7.10
C ILE A 329 7.21 3.38 -5.84
N LYS A 330 8.03 4.31 -5.35
CA LYS A 330 7.65 5.17 -4.23
C LYS A 330 6.38 5.97 -4.58
N PRO A 331 5.30 5.88 -3.79
CA PRO A 331 4.07 6.60 -4.09
C PRO A 331 4.34 8.12 -4.14
N PRO A 332 3.91 8.82 -5.19
CA PRO A 332 4.20 10.26 -5.35
C PRO A 332 3.52 11.10 -4.26
N GLY A 333 2.33 10.68 -3.80
CA GLY A 333 1.62 11.29 -2.67
C GLY A 333 2.08 10.79 -1.30
N ALA A 334 3.11 9.92 -1.25
CA ALA A 334 3.53 9.19 -0.06
C ALA A 334 2.31 8.57 0.65
N ASN A 335 2.11 8.82 1.95
CA ASN A 335 0.91 8.42 2.69
C ASN A 335 0.02 9.62 3.10
N PHE A 336 0.14 10.76 2.41
CA PHE A 336 -0.68 11.96 2.66
C PHE A 336 -2.03 11.92 1.94
N TYR A 337 -2.14 11.07 0.93
CA TYR A 337 -3.30 10.93 0.06
C TYR A 337 -3.62 9.44 -0.11
N PRO A 338 -4.85 9.08 -0.52
CA PRO A 338 -5.16 7.71 -0.95
C PRO A 338 -4.19 7.27 -2.06
N SER A 339 -3.76 6.01 -2.04
CA SER A 339 -2.64 5.55 -2.87
C SER A 339 -2.94 5.55 -4.38
N ASP A 340 -4.22 5.46 -4.73
CA ASP A 340 -4.74 5.42 -6.10
C ASP A 340 -5.27 6.76 -6.58
N MET A 341 -5.28 7.79 -5.72
CA MET A 341 -5.86 9.08 -6.05
C MET A 341 -4.96 9.83 -7.04
N ASP A 342 -5.54 10.18 -8.19
CA ASP A 342 -4.87 11.02 -9.19
C ASP A 342 -5.15 12.52 -8.97
N LYS A 343 -4.46 13.36 -9.73
CA LYS A 343 -4.60 14.82 -9.65
C LYS A 343 -6.00 15.31 -10.10
N MET A 344 -6.64 14.60 -11.02
CA MET A 344 -7.96 14.98 -11.53
C MET A 344 -9.02 14.73 -10.47
N GLU A 345 -9.01 13.55 -9.85
CA GLU A 345 -9.90 13.19 -8.74
C GLU A 345 -9.77 14.20 -7.59
N PHE A 346 -8.53 14.54 -7.21
CA PHE A 346 -8.29 15.58 -6.20
C PHE A 346 -8.85 16.94 -6.59
N SER A 347 -8.68 17.35 -7.85
CA SER A 347 -9.16 18.65 -8.35
C SER A 347 -10.68 18.71 -8.36
N LEU A 348 -11.34 17.67 -8.88
CA LEU A 348 -12.80 17.55 -8.89
C LEU A 348 -13.37 17.55 -7.48
N TRP A 349 -12.73 16.82 -6.56
CA TRP A 349 -13.15 16.80 -5.16
C TRP A 349 -12.98 18.17 -4.51
N ILE A 350 -11.82 18.81 -4.63
CA ILE A 350 -11.59 20.16 -4.10
C ILE A 350 -12.60 21.17 -4.66
N ASP A 351 -12.91 21.11 -5.95
CA ASP A 351 -13.84 22.05 -6.57
C ASP A 351 -15.26 21.90 -6.05
N SER A 352 -15.62 20.71 -5.59
CA SER A 352 -16.91 20.43 -4.94
C SER A 352 -17.03 20.95 -3.49
N LEU A 353 -15.91 21.29 -2.83
CA LEU A 353 -15.89 21.69 -1.43
C LEU A 353 -16.24 23.19 -1.22
N PRO A 354 -16.82 23.55 -0.06
CA PRO A 354 -16.88 24.93 0.41
C PRO A 354 -15.49 25.57 0.61
N GLU A 355 -15.38 26.90 0.51
CA GLU A 355 -14.10 27.64 0.51
C GLU A 355 -13.25 27.44 1.78
N ASP A 356 -13.88 27.32 2.96
CA ASP A 356 -13.20 26.98 4.21
C ASP A 356 -12.58 25.59 4.16
N LYS A 357 -13.29 24.61 3.60
CA LYS A 357 -12.80 23.24 3.41
C LYS A 357 -11.74 23.12 2.32
N LYS A 358 -11.77 23.96 1.28
CA LYS A 358 -10.68 24.03 0.29
C LYS A 358 -9.35 24.44 0.94
N LYS A 359 -9.38 25.41 1.86
CA LYS A 359 -8.19 25.83 2.62
C LYS A 359 -7.69 24.74 3.56
N GLU A 360 -8.59 24.01 4.21
CA GLU A 360 -8.21 22.86 5.03
C GLU A 360 -7.58 21.75 4.16
N ALA A 361 -8.21 21.38 3.03
CA ALA A 361 -7.73 20.32 2.14
C ALA A 361 -6.35 20.62 1.52
N THR A 362 -6.04 21.90 1.29
CA THR A 362 -4.75 22.37 0.77
C THR A 362 -3.77 22.80 1.86
N GLY A 363 -4.15 22.63 3.13
CA GLY A 363 -3.34 22.98 4.29
C GLY A 363 -2.18 22.02 4.54
N PHE A 364 -1.17 22.48 5.29
CA PHE A 364 0.06 21.71 5.54
C PHE A 364 -0.06 20.57 6.57
N PHE A 365 -1.13 20.58 7.37
CA PHE A 365 -1.25 19.75 8.59
C PHE A 365 -2.44 18.78 8.53
N ASN A 366 -2.85 18.40 7.33
CA ASN A 366 -3.94 17.47 7.09
C ASN A 366 -3.50 16.40 6.09
N VAL A 367 -4.05 15.20 6.24
CA VAL A 367 -4.01 14.14 5.23
C VAL A 367 -5.40 13.98 4.61
N ILE A 368 -5.45 13.50 3.38
CA ILE A 368 -6.69 13.14 2.71
C ILE A 368 -6.85 11.63 2.78
N LYS A 369 -8.04 11.17 3.13
CA LYS A 369 -8.38 9.75 3.25
C LYS A 369 -9.68 9.46 2.52
N ARG A 370 -9.93 8.17 2.30
CA ARG A 370 -11.13 7.63 1.66
C ARG A 370 -11.88 6.75 2.67
N HIS A 371 -13.21 6.84 2.77
CA HIS A 371 -13.95 6.04 3.75
C HIS A 371 -13.87 4.55 3.41
N SER A 372 -13.99 4.19 2.13
CA SER A 372 -13.85 2.80 1.67
C SER A 372 -12.51 2.15 2.02
N GLU A 373 -11.40 2.91 2.10
CA GLU A 373 -10.11 2.39 2.56
C GLU A 373 -10.07 2.08 4.07
N SER A 374 -10.87 2.79 4.86
CA SER A 374 -10.94 2.58 6.32
C SER A 374 -11.76 1.34 6.66
N GLU A 375 -12.79 1.04 5.87
CA GLU A 375 -13.64 -0.16 6.05
C GLU A 375 -12.90 -1.46 5.73
N ILE A 376 -11.87 -1.43 4.88
CA ILE A 376 -11.04 -2.61 4.54
C ILE A 376 -10.08 -3.00 5.67
N MET A 377 -9.74 -2.08 6.58
CA MET A 377 -8.92 -2.43 7.76
C MET A 377 -9.70 -3.22 8.82
N ASP A 378 -11.03 -3.12 8.81
CA ASP A 378 -11.95 -3.83 9.70
C ASP A 378 -12.81 -4.81 8.88
N ILE A 379 -12.25 -5.96 8.47
CA ILE A 379 -12.93 -7.15 7.86
C ILE A 379 -14.21 -6.82 7.05
N PRO A 380 -14.21 -6.96 5.70
CA PRO A 380 -15.28 -6.41 4.85
C PRO A 380 -16.68 -6.85 5.31
N LYS A 381 -17.49 -5.89 5.76
CA LYS A 381 -18.95 -6.09 5.87
C LYS A 381 -19.54 -5.84 4.49
N SER A 382 -20.12 -6.88 3.90
CA SER A 382 -20.94 -6.81 2.67
C SER A 382 -21.81 -5.55 2.65
N ARG A 383 -21.48 -4.59 1.78
CA ARG A 383 -22.41 -3.52 1.37
C ARG A 383 -22.18 -3.07 -0.07
N ASN A 384 -23.30 -3.02 -0.78
CA ASN A 384 -23.53 -2.18 -1.96
C ASN A 384 -23.31 -0.71 -1.57
N ALA A 385 -22.13 -0.17 -1.82
CA ALA A 385 -21.88 1.27 -1.73
C ALA A 385 -21.51 1.77 -3.12
N SER A 386 -22.41 2.52 -3.74
CA SER A 386 -22.02 3.38 -4.87
C SER A 386 -21.06 4.43 -4.33
N THR A 387 -19.78 4.28 -4.64
CA THR A 387 -18.70 5.19 -4.22
C THR A 387 -18.80 6.48 -5.05
N SER A 388 -19.57 7.42 -4.51
CA SER A 388 -19.64 8.81 -4.99
C SER A 388 -18.29 9.51 -4.74
N PHE A 389 -17.98 10.55 -5.53
CA PHE A 389 -16.91 11.53 -5.24
C PHE A 389 -16.93 12.12 -3.81
N HIS A 390 -17.98 11.84 -3.03
CA HIS A 390 -18.13 12.18 -1.62
C HIS A 390 -17.39 11.22 -0.65
N ASP A 391 -16.63 10.25 -1.16
CA ASP A 391 -15.88 9.28 -0.35
C ASP A 391 -14.59 9.85 0.28
N LEU A 392 -14.09 10.99 -0.22
CA LEU A 392 -12.87 11.64 0.28
C LEU A 392 -13.14 12.61 1.43
N TYR A 393 -12.29 12.58 2.46
CA TYR A 393 -12.38 13.46 3.63
C TYR A 393 -11.01 13.89 4.17
N ILE A 394 -11.01 15.00 4.92
CA ILE A 394 -9.83 15.63 5.50
C ILE A 394 -9.62 15.09 6.92
N VAL A 395 -8.41 14.64 7.24
CA VAL A 395 -8.01 14.22 8.59
C VAL A 395 -6.85 15.09 9.09
N PRO A 396 -7.00 15.81 10.20
CA PRO A 396 -5.92 16.62 10.74
C PRO A 396 -4.84 15.76 11.41
N TYR A 397 -3.57 16.21 11.39
CA TYR A 397 -2.43 15.44 11.90
C TYR A 397 -2.57 15.01 13.36
N TRP A 398 -3.13 15.85 14.23
CA TRP A 398 -3.37 15.50 15.64
C TRP A 398 -4.30 14.28 15.80
N GLN A 399 -5.21 14.05 14.85
CA GLN A 399 -6.13 12.93 14.82
C GLN A 399 -5.47 11.71 14.15
N GLU A 400 -4.85 11.89 12.99
CA GLU A 400 -4.17 10.79 12.25
C GLU A 400 -3.04 10.17 13.07
N TYR A 401 -2.22 11.01 13.72
CA TYR A 401 -1.02 10.57 14.45
C TYR A 401 -1.21 10.66 15.97
N ASN A 402 -2.44 10.62 16.45
CA ASN A 402 -2.81 10.92 17.84
C ASN A 402 -1.99 10.13 18.87
N SER A 403 -1.91 8.80 18.69
CA SER A 403 -1.23 7.91 19.63
C SER A 403 0.26 8.25 19.82
N LEU A 404 0.93 8.76 18.78
CA LEU A 404 2.33 9.16 18.82
C LEU A 404 2.48 10.61 19.32
N LEU A 405 1.60 11.51 18.88
CA LEU A 405 1.63 12.92 19.25
C LEU A 405 1.31 13.15 20.73
N VAL A 406 0.40 12.36 21.32
CA VAL A 406 0.09 12.41 22.76
C VAL A 406 1.32 12.09 23.61
N GLU A 407 2.05 11.02 23.27
CA GLU A 407 3.26 10.64 24.00
C GLU A 407 4.39 11.66 23.81
N ALA A 408 4.56 12.19 22.59
CA ALA A 408 5.51 13.26 22.32
C ALA A 408 5.17 14.53 23.13
N ALA A 409 3.91 14.95 23.11
CA ALA A 409 3.42 16.13 23.84
C ALA A 409 3.64 15.99 25.35
N LYS A 410 3.35 14.82 25.94
CA LYS A 410 3.62 14.53 27.35
C LYS A 410 5.08 14.74 27.73
N LEU A 411 6.00 14.21 26.91
CA LEU A 411 7.45 14.33 27.14
C LEU A 411 7.93 15.78 27.01
N LEU A 412 7.40 16.53 26.03
CA LEU A 412 7.71 17.95 25.88
C LEU A 412 7.17 18.77 27.05
N HIS A 413 5.97 18.48 27.54
CA HIS A 413 5.41 19.12 28.73
C HIS A 413 6.27 18.88 29.97
N GLU A 414 6.70 17.63 30.19
CA GLU A 414 7.61 17.26 31.28
C GLU A 414 8.96 17.97 31.15
N ALA A 415 9.54 18.02 29.94
CA ALA A 415 10.78 18.74 29.67
C ALA A 415 10.66 20.24 29.97
N GLY A 416 9.52 20.86 29.59
CA GLY A 416 9.22 22.25 29.88
C GLY A 416 9.12 22.54 31.39
N ASN A 417 8.57 21.61 32.17
CA ASN A 417 8.48 21.74 33.63
C ASN A 417 9.84 21.69 34.31
N ILE A 418 10.81 20.98 33.71
CA ILE A 418 12.14 20.76 34.30
C ILE A 418 13.13 21.86 33.88
N THR A 419 13.09 22.32 32.62
CA THR A 419 14.11 23.26 32.11
C THR A 419 14.20 24.54 32.92
N SER A 420 15.42 25.05 33.05
CA SER A 420 15.73 26.31 33.73
C SER A 420 15.43 27.55 32.86
N SER A 421 15.35 27.37 31.53
CA SER A 421 15.11 28.45 30.58
C SER A 421 13.62 28.74 30.40
N LEU A 422 13.20 29.97 30.68
CA LEU A 422 11.81 30.42 30.52
C LEU A 422 11.36 30.41 29.05
N SER A 423 12.23 30.79 28.12
CA SER A 423 11.91 30.78 26.68
C SER A 423 11.77 29.34 26.16
N LEU A 424 12.65 28.43 26.58
CA LEU A 424 12.56 27.02 26.22
C LEU A 424 11.34 26.35 26.83
N ARG A 425 11.03 26.61 28.11
CA ARG A 425 9.79 26.14 28.75
C ARG A 425 8.56 26.54 27.95
N ARG A 426 8.46 27.83 27.59
CA ARG A 426 7.33 28.35 26.80
C ARG A 426 7.22 27.63 25.46
N LEU A 427 8.32 27.45 24.74
CA LEU A 427 8.30 26.69 23.48
C LEU A 427 7.80 25.25 23.70
N LEU A 428 8.38 24.53 24.65
CA LEU A 428 8.08 23.11 24.85
C LEU A 428 6.60 22.89 25.18
N HIS A 429 6.04 23.71 26.07
CA HIS A 429 4.61 23.69 26.40
C HIS A 429 3.74 24.03 25.18
N ARG A 430 4.05 25.11 24.45
CA ARG A 430 3.27 25.51 23.27
C ARG A 430 3.36 24.50 22.13
N LYS A 431 4.50 23.84 21.95
CA LYS A 431 4.67 22.80 20.92
C LYS A 431 3.91 21.53 21.28
N ALA A 432 3.91 21.15 22.57
CA ALA A 432 3.10 20.05 23.06
C ALA A 432 1.60 20.31 22.86
N ASP A 433 1.13 21.52 23.17
CA ASP A 433 -0.27 21.90 22.96
C ASP A 433 -0.63 21.89 21.45
N ALA A 434 0.27 22.39 20.60
CA ALA A 434 0.10 22.40 19.14
C ALA A 434 -0.04 21.00 18.54
N PHE A 435 0.71 20.01 19.07
CA PHE A 435 0.55 18.61 18.66
C PHE A 435 -0.85 18.05 18.93
N LEU A 436 -1.57 18.60 19.92
CA LEU A 436 -2.89 18.14 20.32
C LEU A 436 -4.03 19.00 19.73
N SER A 437 -3.74 20.21 19.27
CA SER A 437 -4.73 21.13 18.69
C SER A 437 -4.69 21.24 17.17
N ASN A 438 -3.59 20.80 16.54
CA ASN A 438 -3.24 21.06 15.13
C ASN A 438 -2.97 22.54 14.79
N ASP A 439 -2.93 23.43 15.78
CA ASP A 439 -2.59 24.84 15.60
C ASP A 439 -1.16 25.11 16.08
N TYR A 440 -0.28 25.38 15.12
CA TYR A 440 1.14 25.56 15.36
C TYR A 440 1.56 27.03 15.49
N TYR A 441 0.67 27.99 15.27
CA TYR A 441 1.01 29.41 15.18
C TYR A 441 1.72 29.91 16.44
N ASP A 442 1.10 29.73 17.61
CA ASP A 442 1.65 30.16 18.90
C ASP A 442 2.98 29.46 19.24
N SER A 443 3.11 28.19 18.84
CA SER A 443 4.34 27.41 19.03
C SER A 443 5.49 27.93 18.16
N ASP A 444 5.18 28.36 16.93
CA ASP A 444 6.17 28.87 15.99
C ASP A 444 6.62 30.28 16.38
N ILE A 445 5.72 31.11 16.94
CA ILE A 445 6.11 32.37 17.59
C ILE A 445 7.04 32.09 18.78
N ALA A 446 6.68 31.15 19.66
CA ALA A 446 7.52 30.79 20.82
C ALA A 446 8.89 30.24 20.39
N TRP A 447 8.96 29.54 19.24
CA TRP A 447 10.21 29.06 18.67
C TRP A 447 11.08 30.21 18.15
N MET A 448 10.52 31.20 17.47
CA MET A 448 11.25 32.39 17.03
C MET A 448 11.74 33.26 18.21
N GLU A 449 11.02 33.25 19.33
CA GLU A 449 11.35 33.99 20.55
C GLU A 449 12.35 33.27 21.47
N LEU A 450 12.87 32.09 21.09
CA LEU A 450 13.91 31.38 21.84
C LEU A 450 15.14 32.27 22.02
N ARG A 451 15.28 32.81 23.22
CA ARG A 451 16.49 33.55 23.61
C ARG A 451 17.58 32.57 23.99
N THR A 452 18.72 32.67 23.32
CA THR A 452 19.90 31.84 23.58
C THR A 452 20.56 32.24 24.91
N THR A 453 20.57 31.33 25.87
CA THR A 453 21.76 31.09 26.69
C THR A 453 22.36 29.78 26.23
N GLN A 454 23.38 29.85 25.36
CA GLN A 454 24.31 28.76 24.99
C GLN A 454 23.78 27.41 24.46
N ALA A 455 22.52 27.26 24.03
CA ALA A 455 22.08 26.05 23.34
C ALA A 455 21.15 26.37 22.16
N SER A 456 21.73 26.58 20.98
CA SER A 456 21.01 26.66 19.71
C SER A 456 21.32 25.42 18.86
N VAL A 457 20.58 24.33 19.10
CA VAL A 457 20.41 23.24 18.13
C VAL A 457 19.00 22.68 18.32
N LEU A 458 18.03 23.17 17.55
CA LEU A 458 16.76 22.45 17.32
C LEU A 458 16.29 22.74 15.89
N TYR A 459 16.61 21.77 15.01
CA TYR A 459 16.10 21.46 13.67
C TYR A 459 16.26 22.50 12.53
N PRO A 460 16.88 22.12 11.39
CA PRO A 460 16.84 22.93 10.19
C PRO A 460 15.43 22.96 9.59
N ARG A 461 15.00 24.15 9.15
CA ARG A 461 13.99 24.29 8.10
C ARG A 461 14.44 23.45 6.90
N ASN A 462 13.73 22.38 6.56
CA ASN A 462 13.67 21.92 5.18
C ASN A 462 12.89 22.96 4.35
N ARG A 463 13.54 24.07 4.02
CA ARG A 463 13.19 24.96 2.92
C ARG A 463 14.25 24.78 1.85
N GLN A 464 14.18 23.68 1.11
CA GLN A 464 14.74 23.55 -0.25
C GLN A 464 14.35 22.18 -0.81
N SER A 465 13.23 22.12 -1.52
CA SER A 465 12.98 21.27 -2.70
C SER A 465 11.49 21.24 -3.06
N VAL A 466 10.89 22.40 -3.36
CA VAL A 466 9.73 22.50 -4.28
C VAL A 466 9.89 23.81 -5.05
N GLN A 467 10.93 23.86 -5.86
CA GLN A 467 10.98 24.65 -7.09
C GLN A 467 11.63 23.72 -8.11
N HIS A 468 10.83 22.79 -8.63
CA HIS A 468 10.60 22.51 -10.04
C HIS A 468 9.63 21.33 -10.16
#